data_AF-A0A4Y9P7A8-F1
#
_entry.id   AF-A0A4Y9P7A8-F1
#
_cell.length_a   1.000
_cell.length_b   1.000
_cell.length_c   1.000
_cell.angle_alpha   90.00
_cell.angle_beta   90.00
_cell.angle_gamma   90.00
#
_symmetry.space_group_name_H-M   'P 1'
#
loop_
_entity.id
_entity.type
_entity.pdbx_description
1 polymer ?
#
loop_
_entity_poly.entity_id
_entity_poly.type
_entity_poly.pdbx_seq_one_letter_code
_entity_poly.pdbx_strand_id
1 'polypeptide(L)'
;MKGTAPLDNGGFAVFTKRSLVRSSVTVFAAGLLMLTAGTAGAAGLLVPAVSMTTAPDALAAYRGQTTCDPVVKPGLRALRDMVMGYYGVGRDGGITRACNISARSEHQEGRAWDWMLDANNPGQRAVGDDFTLWLTGTDGRGEAAGNARRLGVMYVIWNRRIWSASDAASGWLPYSGVSPHTDHVHVSLSWDGAYQRTSWWTGVAVAQQDVGPCMVYIGEFAPAYSGPRYTPCPPAVPRPVNRGTSASRDLDGDGRADTIGRQQGTGTLWFYPGNGAGGVVSRRVVGSGWQMHDSMVLSPDLTGDGRPDLWARDLGTGGLWVYPGDGTGSFTAATQVGWGWHMHDALMAAGDVTGDGLPDLWARERATGYLWLYPGSAGGVPTAPRWVGSGWQMHDALIAPGDVNGDGFADLWAREASTGVLWFYSGDGAGGFRTANSVGYGWGMHDTLIPTVDQTGDGRPDLFGRQRSTGDRYLYPTTATGTPTSPRFGGSGWQMHDTLL
;
A
#
# COMPACT_ATOMS: atom_id res chain seq x y z
N MET A 1 -2.79 -29.37 71.91
CA MET A 1 -2.89 -27.90 71.82
C MET A 1 -4.02 -27.61 70.85
N LYS A 2 -5.21 -27.30 71.39
CA LYS A 2 -5.80 -25.94 71.46
C LYS A 2 -5.90 -25.29 70.07
N GLY A 3 -7.06 -24.97 69.53
CA GLY A 3 -8.46 -25.03 70.00
C GLY A 3 -9.36 -24.78 68.78
N THR A 4 -10.45 -25.54 68.64
CA THR A 4 -11.82 -25.25 69.10
C THR A 4 -12.69 -24.61 68.01
N ALA A 5 -13.51 -25.48 67.41
CA ALA A 5 -14.72 -25.23 66.63
C ALA A 5 -15.90 -24.87 67.58
N PRO A 6 -17.18 -25.14 67.25
CA PRO A 6 -18.05 -24.84 66.09
C PRO A 6 -19.33 -24.10 66.56
N LEU A 7 -20.41 -24.05 65.77
CA LEU A 7 -21.83 -24.36 66.13
C LEU A 7 -22.73 -23.86 64.97
N ASP A 8 -23.44 -24.67 64.19
CA ASP A 8 -24.59 -25.57 64.41
C ASP A 8 -25.99 -24.92 64.35
N ASN A 9 -26.80 -25.54 63.46
CA ASN A 9 -28.21 -25.94 63.60
C ASN A 9 -29.36 -24.92 63.65
N GLY A 10 -30.42 -25.27 62.89
CA GLY A 10 -31.79 -24.84 63.17
C GLY A 10 -32.77 -25.07 62.02
N GLY A 11 -33.23 -26.32 61.85
CA GLY A 11 -34.36 -26.65 60.97
C GLY A 11 -35.74 -26.56 61.66
N PHE A 12 -36.75 -26.91 60.85
CA PHE A 12 -38.09 -27.44 61.17
C PHE A 12 -39.36 -26.55 61.15
N ALA A 13 -40.29 -27.03 60.29
CA ALA A 13 -41.73 -27.32 60.52
C ALA A 13 -42.83 -26.24 60.42
N VAL A 14 -43.52 -26.26 59.27
CA VAL A 14 -44.96 -26.58 59.07
C VAL A 14 -45.89 -26.56 60.29
N PHE A 15 -47.04 -25.85 60.21
CA PHE A 15 -48.42 -26.38 60.40
C PHE A 15 -49.51 -25.30 60.15
N THR A 16 -50.44 -25.62 59.22
CA THR A 16 -51.94 -25.45 59.16
C THR A 16 -52.65 -24.28 59.90
N LYS A 17 -53.80 -23.70 59.50
CA LYS A 17 -55.07 -24.26 58.95
C LYS A 17 -56.08 -23.10 58.65
N ARG A 18 -56.84 -23.23 57.55
CA ARG A 18 -58.25 -22.81 57.25
C ARG A 18 -58.92 -21.63 58.01
N SER A 19 -59.48 -20.63 57.30
CA SER A 19 -60.88 -20.61 56.77
C SER A 19 -61.42 -19.19 56.43
N LEU A 20 -61.96 -19.06 55.21
CA LEU A 20 -63.23 -18.42 54.78
C LEU A 20 -63.64 -17.01 55.26
N VAL A 21 -63.74 -16.05 54.32
CA VAL A 21 -64.91 -15.15 54.17
C VAL A 21 -65.26 -15.00 52.68
N ARG A 22 -66.56 -15.11 52.38
CA ARG A 22 -67.21 -15.13 51.06
C ARG A 22 -67.55 -13.73 50.55
N SER A 23 -67.88 -13.70 49.25
CA SER A 23 -68.92 -12.88 48.58
C SER A 23 -68.36 -11.72 47.74
N SER A 24 -68.16 -11.94 46.43
CA SER A 24 -69.09 -11.57 45.33
C SER A 24 -68.37 -10.47 44.52
N VAL A 25 -68.37 -10.32 43.20
CA VAL A 25 -69.42 -10.39 42.18
C VAL A 25 -68.72 -10.46 40.79
N THR A 26 -69.44 -11.01 39.80
CA THR A 26 -69.31 -10.86 38.34
C THR A 26 -68.09 -11.44 37.61
N VAL A 27 -68.41 -12.54 36.90
CA VAL A 27 -67.73 -13.04 35.71
C VAL A 27 -67.82 -11.97 34.60
N PHE A 28 -66.70 -11.37 34.23
CA PHE A 28 -66.51 -10.86 32.87
C PHE A 28 -65.74 -11.92 32.09
N ALA A 29 -66.43 -12.55 31.14
CA ALA A 29 -65.81 -13.36 30.11
C ALA A 29 -65.00 -12.43 29.19
N ALA A 30 -63.72 -12.24 29.50
CA ALA A 30 -62.73 -11.86 28.50
C ALA A 30 -62.03 -13.16 28.10
N GLY A 31 -62.33 -13.64 26.89
CA GLY A 31 -61.66 -14.78 26.30
C GLY A 31 -60.16 -14.59 26.42
N LEU A 32 -59.52 -15.45 27.21
CA LEU A 32 -58.08 -15.56 27.25
C LEU A 32 -57.65 -16.12 25.90
N LEU A 33 -57.48 -15.23 24.92
CA LEU A 33 -56.68 -15.51 23.75
C LEU A 33 -55.27 -15.70 24.32
N MET A 34 -54.93 -16.94 24.65
CA MET A 34 -53.54 -17.34 24.71
C MET A 34 -53.00 -17.14 23.29
N LEU A 35 -52.54 -15.92 23.01
CA LEU A 35 -51.51 -15.70 22.03
C LEU A 35 -50.34 -16.50 22.57
N THR A 36 -50.23 -17.76 22.13
CA THR A 36 -48.93 -18.35 21.95
C THR A 36 -48.17 -17.30 21.15
N ALA A 37 -47.22 -16.64 21.81
CA ALA A 37 -46.19 -15.89 21.11
C ALA A 37 -45.46 -16.96 20.28
N GLY A 38 -45.99 -17.22 19.09
CA GLY A 38 -45.27 -17.92 18.06
C GLY A 38 -43.96 -17.17 17.95
N THR A 39 -42.85 -17.87 18.17
CA THR A 39 -41.56 -17.44 17.69
C THR A 39 -41.74 -17.18 16.20
N ALA A 40 -42.01 -15.92 15.83
CA ALA A 40 -41.96 -15.48 14.45
C ALA A 40 -40.48 -15.57 14.08
N GLY A 41 -40.07 -16.76 13.64
CA GLY A 41 -38.74 -17.00 13.13
C GLY A 41 -38.55 -16.11 11.91
N ALA A 42 -37.41 -15.44 11.84
CA ALA A 42 -36.97 -14.60 10.71
C ALA A 42 -36.68 -15.43 9.45
N ALA A 43 -37.63 -16.27 9.03
CA ALA A 43 -37.54 -17.09 7.84
C ALA A 43 -38.03 -16.28 6.63
N GLY A 44 -37.07 -15.79 5.80
CA GLY A 44 -37.33 -15.50 4.39
C GLY A 44 -37.49 -14.03 3.95
N LEU A 45 -37.12 -13.03 4.77
CA LEU A 45 -37.24 -11.61 4.42
C LEU A 45 -36.41 -11.25 3.17
N LEU A 46 -35.20 -11.79 3.09
CA LEU A 46 -34.30 -11.66 1.94
C LEU A 46 -33.92 -13.06 1.45
N VAL A 47 -34.06 -13.28 0.14
CA VAL A 47 -33.77 -14.56 -0.53
C VAL A 47 -32.77 -14.34 -1.67
N PRO A 48 -31.84 -15.29 -1.91
CA PRO A 48 -30.94 -15.21 -3.06
C PRO A 48 -31.71 -15.19 -4.39
N ALA A 49 -31.21 -14.41 -5.34
CA ALA A 49 -31.72 -14.41 -6.71
C ALA A 49 -31.37 -15.71 -7.48
N VAL A 50 -30.42 -16.49 -6.96
CA VAL A 50 -29.95 -17.74 -7.56
C VAL A 50 -30.51 -18.96 -6.82
N SER A 51 -30.71 -20.05 -7.57
CA SER A 51 -31.08 -21.33 -6.97
C SER A 51 -29.90 -21.91 -6.21
N MET A 52 -30.04 -22.10 -4.89
CA MET A 52 -28.98 -22.72 -4.08
C MET A 52 -28.98 -24.23 -4.30
N THR A 53 -28.02 -24.70 -5.10
CA THR A 53 -27.87 -26.11 -5.51
C THR A 53 -27.00 -26.92 -4.57
N THR A 54 -26.26 -26.26 -3.67
CA THR A 54 -25.42 -26.92 -2.66
C THR A 54 -25.80 -26.52 -1.23
N ALA A 55 -25.21 -27.20 -0.25
CA ALA A 55 -25.17 -26.75 1.13
C ALA A 55 -24.55 -25.32 1.24
N PRO A 56 -24.84 -24.56 2.31
CA PRO A 56 -24.20 -23.26 2.53
C PRO A 56 -22.67 -23.36 2.59
N ASP A 57 -21.98 -22.28 2.23
CA ASP A 57 -20.53 -22.12 2.41
C ASP A 57 -20.11 -22.44 3.86
N ALA A 58 -18.86 -22.83 4.08
CA ALA A 58 -18.33 -22.92 5.44
C ALA A 58 -18.41 -21.56 6.16
N LEU A 59 -18.46 -21.56 7.50
CA LEU A 59 -18.36 -20.33 8.28
C LEU A 59 -17.07 -19.57 7.91
N ALA A 60 -17.19 -18.28 7.63
CA ALA A 60 -16.06 -17.47 7.21
C ALA A 60 -15.02 -17.39 8.34
N ALA A 61 -13.77 -17.65 8.00
CA ALA A 61 -12.66 -17.41 8.92
C ALA A 61 -12.45 -15.91 9.08
N TYR A 62 -12.13 -15.47 10.30
CA TYR A 62 -11.79 -14.07 10.53
C TYR A 62 -10.52 -13.69 9.75
N ARG A 63 -10.64 -12.61 8.95
CA ARG A 63 -9.54 -12.01 8.19
C ARG A 63 -9.59 -10.51 8.40
N GLY A 64 -8.77 -10.08 9.36
CA GLY A 64 -8.53 -8.67 9.65
C GLY A 64 -8.05 -7.92 8.42
N GLN A 65 -8.24 -6.60 8.42
CA GLN A 65 -7.70 -5.72 7.38
C GLN A 65 -6.18 -5.87 7.21
N THR A 66 -5.72 -6.14 5.98
CA THR A 66 -4.30 -6.20 5.61
C THR A 66 -3.91 -5.16 4.58
N THR A 67 -4.84 -4.71 3.74
CA THR A 67 -4.63 -3.84 2.57
C THR A 67 -5.21 -2.45 2.82
N CYS A 68 -4.72 -1.43 2.11
CA CYS A 68 -5.39 -0.15 1.93
C CYS A 68 -5.91 -0.09 0.50
N ASP A 69 -7.20 -0.35 0.33
CA ASP A 69 -7.87 -0.32 -0.97
C ASP A 69 -9.32 0.14 -0.74
N PRO A 70 -9.55 1.46 -0.55
CA PRO A 70 -10.83 2.04 -0.21
C PRO A 70 -11.78 2.09 -1.43
N VAL A 71 -11.78 1.03 -2.24
CA VAL A 71 -12.72 0.77 -3.32
C VAL A 71 -13.82 -0.15 -2.80
N VAL A 72 -15.07 0.28 -2.93
CA VAL A 72 -16.26 -0.50 -2.53
C VAL A 72 -16.28 -1.85 -3.25
N LYS A 73 -16.32 -2.94 -2.48
CA LYS A 73 -16.39 -4.30 -3.03
C LYS A 73 -17.82 -4.68 -3.42
N PRO A 74 -18.02 -5.39 -4.56
CA PRO A 74 -19.34 -5.58 -5.16
C PRO A 74 -20.33 -6.31 -4.27
N GLY A 75 -19.88 -7.32 -3.52
CA GLY A 75 -20.74 -8.08 -2.62
C GLY A 75 -21.26 -7.26 -1.45
N LEU A 76 -20.43 -6.35 -0.93
CA LEU A 76 -20.86 -5.48 0.16
C LEU A 76 -21.79 -4.36 -0.32
N ARG A 77 -21.54 -3.81 -1.52
CA ARG A 77 -22.50 -2.91 -2.19
C ARG A 77 -23.85 -3.59 -2.34
N ALA A 78 -23.86 -4.82 -2.85
CA ALA A 78 -25.10 -5.57 -3.06
C ALA A 78 -25.81 -5.90 -1.74
N LEU A 79 -25.07 -6.26 -0.68
CA LEU A 79 -25.65 -6.45 0.65
C LEU A 79 -26.31 -5.18 1.17
N ARG A 80 -25.60 -4.05 1.12
CA ARG A 80 -26.16 -2.74 1.52
C ARG A 80 -27.44 -2.45 0.75
N ASP A 81 -27.38 -2.54 -0.58
CA ASP A 81 -28.51 -2.17 -1.45
C ASP A 81 -29.73 -3.06 -1.18
N MET A 82 -29.50 -4.36 -0.93
CA MET A 82 -30.52 -5.33 -0.55
C MET A 82 -31.16 -5.00 0.81
N VAL A 83 -30.35 -4.74 1.84
CA VAL A 83 -30.84 -4.43 3.20
C VAL A 83 -31.59 -3.11 3.22
N MET A 84 -30.99 -2.06 2.65
CA MET A 84 -31.59 -0.72 2.61
C MET A 84 -32.89 -0.71 1.79
N GLY A 85 -32.91 -1.42 0.65
CA GLY A 85 -34.09 -1.53 -0.21
C GLY A 85 -35.24 -2.31 0.43
N TYR A 86 -34.92 -3.30 1.27
CA TYR A 86 -35.93 -4.11 1.96
C TYR A 86 -36.53 -3.38 3.18
N TYR A 87 -35.68 -2.90 4.10
CA TYR A 87 -36.16 -2.32 5.35
C TYR A 87 -36.64 -0.87 5.19
N GLY A 88 -36.04 -0.09 4.28
CA GLY A 88 -36.40 1.33 4.08
C GLY A 88 -36.20 2.23 5.32
N VAL A 89 -35.40 1.79 6.29
CA VAL A 89 -35.13 2.48 7.56
C VAL A 89 -33.63 2.71 7.74
N GLY A 90 -33.27 3.78 8.46
CA GLY A 90 -31.88 4.14 8.71
C GLY A 90 -31.25 4.91 7.55
N ARG A 91 -29.93 5.09 7.59
CA ARG A 91 -29.16 5.68 6.48
C ARG A 91 -27.87 4.91 6.22
N ASP A 92 -27.33 5.05 5.02
CA ASP A 92 -26.01 4.52 4.68
C ASP A 92 -24.93 5.29 5.47
N GLY A 93 -24.22 4.60 6.36
CA GLY A 93 -23.08 5.13 7.11
C GLY A 93 -21.75 5.04 6.34
N GLY A 94 -21.77 4.37 5.18
CA GLY A 94 -20.63 4.25 4.28
C GLY A 94 -19.95 2.88 4.34
N ILE A 95 -19.33 2.52 3.22
CA ILE A 95 -18.56 1.28 3.05
C ILE A 95 -17.06 1.54 3.21
N THR A 96 -16.56 2.65 2.67
CA THR A 96 -15.12 2.91 2.64
C THR A 96 -14.73 3.99 3.63
N ARG A 97 -13.52 3.87 4.18
CA ARG A 97 -12.85 4.90 4.98
C ARG A 97 -11.46 5.11 4.41
N ALA A 98 -10.95 6.34 4.46
CA ALA A 98 -9.58 6.59 4.05
C ALA A 98 -8.59 5.87 4.98
N CYS A 99 -7.44 5.46 4.46
CA CYS A 99 -6.51 4.62 5.20
C CYS A 99 -5.71 5.37 6.28
N ASN A 100 -5.74 6.70 6.23
CA ASN A 100 -5.11 7.59 7.21
C ASN A 100 -6.07 8.06 8.31
N ILE A 101 -7.33 7.61 8.30
CA ILE A 101 -8.32 7.97 9.32
C ILE A 101 -8.79 6.71 10.04
N SER A 102 -8.84 6.80 11.37
CA SER A 102 -9.30 5.76 12.31
C SER A 102 -8.40 4.52 12.46
N ALA A 103 -8.77 3.67 13.42
CA ALA A 103 -8.15 2.36 13.62
C ALA A 103 -8.38 1.45 12.40
N ARG A 104 -7.48 0.46 12.21
CA ARG A 104 -7.61 -0.53 11.15
C ARG A 104 -8.99 -1.20 11.22
N SER A 105 -9.67 -1.22 10.08
CA SER A 105 -11.00 -1.78 9.87
C SER A 105 -11.17 -2.15 8.41
N GLU A 106 -11.95 -3.19 8.14
CA GLU A 106 -12.28 -3.68 6.80
C GLU A 106 -13.00 -2.64 5.92
N HIS A 107 -13.40 -1.49 6.49
CA HIS A 107 -13.80 -0.32 5.71
C HIS A 107 -12.68 0.21 4.79
N GLN A 108 -11.41 0.12 5.21
CA GLN A 108 -10.28 0.56 4.39
C GLN A 108 -9.99 -0.38 3.21
N GLU A 109 -10.69 -1.52 3.14
CA GLU A 109 -10.66 -2.47 2.01
C GLU A 109 -12.00 -2.51 1.26
N GLY A 110 -12.97 -1.70 1.68
CA GLY A 110 -14.33 -1.68 1.13
C GLY A 110 -15.13 -2.96 1.39
N ARG A 111 -14.80 -3.71 2.45
CA ARG A 111 -15.45 -4.99 2.85
C ARG A 111 -16.30 -4.87 4.12
N ALA A 112 -16.37 -3.68 4.74
CA ALA A 112 -17.22 -3.39 5.87
C ALA A 112 -18.23 -2.27 5.61
N TRP A 113 -19.38 -2.35 6.26
CA TRP A 113 -20.48 -1.42 6.07
C TRP A 113 -21.12 -1.05 7.40
N ASP A 114 -21.31 0.25 7.61
CA ASP A 114 -22.05 0.80 8.75
C ASP A 114 -23.46 1.17 8.29
N TRP A 115 -24.46 0.46 8.80
CA TRP A 115 -25.86 0.81 8.62
C TRP A 115 -26.35 1.61 9.82
N MET A 116 -26.57 2.91 9.64
CA MET A 116 -26.88 3.80 10.76
C MET A 116 -28.32 3.55 11.26
N LEU A 117 -28.41 3.06 12.49
CA LEU A 117 -29.64 2.75 13.23
C LEU A 117 -29.43 3.07 14.71
N ASP A 118 -30.38 3.74 15.34
CA ASP A 118 -30.34 4.06 16.78
C ASP A 118 -31.01 2.94 17.61
N ALA A 119 -30.21 2.22 18.38
CA ALA A 119 -30.67 1.16 19.27
C ALA A 119 -31.56 1.66 20.42
N ASN A 120 -31.53 2.97 20.73
CA ASN A 120 -32.42 3.58 21.73
C ASN A 120 -33.79 3.92 21.15
N ASN A 121 -33.92 3.97 19.82
CA ASN A 121 -35.20 4.10 19.15
C ASN A 121 -35.84 2.71 19.01
N PRO A 122 -37.00 2.43 19.63
CA PRO A 122 -37.59 1.09 19.61
C PRO A 122 -37.89 0.55 18.20
N GLY A 123 -38.26 1.41 17.26
CA GLY A 123 -38.56 1.02 15.87
C GLY A 123 -37.30 0.65 15.09
N GLN A 124 -36.26 1.48 15.15
CA GLN A 124 -34.97 1.18 14.51
C GLN A 124 -34.28 -0.01 15.16
N ARG A 125 -34.42 -0.15 16.49
CA ARG A 125 -33.93 -1.32 17.21
C ARG A 125 -34.57 -2.61 16.76
N ALA A 126 -35.90 -2.65 16.61
CA ALA A 126 -36.60 -3.83 16.13
C ALA A 126 -36.11 -4.23 14.72
N VAL A 127 -35.87 -3.26 13.83
CA VAL A 127 -35.30 -3.48 12.50
C VAL A 127 -33.88 -4.06 12.56
N GLY A 128 -33.00 -3.49 13.40
CA GLY A 128 -31.65 -4.02 13.58
C GLY A 128 -31.62 -5.42 14.20
N ASP A 129 -32.49 -5.68 15.19
CA ASP A 129 -32.63 -6.99 15.83
C ASP A 129 -33.21 -8.04 14.84
N ASP A 130 -34.14 -7.67 13.97
CA ASP A 130 -34.69 -8.54 12.91
C ASP A 130 -33.64 -8.88 11.83
N PHE A 131 -32.92 -7.88 11.32
CA PHE A 131 -31.84 -8.09 10.36
C PHE A 131 -30.75 -9.01 10.92
N THR A 132 -30.30 -8.75 12.13
CA THR A 132 -29.24 -9.54 12.77
C THR A 132 -29.70 -10.97 13.06
N LEU A 133 -30.98 -11.18 13.41
CA LEU A 133 -31.58 -12.50 13.55
C LEU A 133 -31.68 -13.24 12.22
N TRP A 134 -32.16 -12.58 11.15
CA TRP A 134 -32.23 -13.14 9.81
C TRP A 134 -30.84 -13.57 9.31
N LEU A 135 -29.82 -12.76 9.58
CA LEU A 135 -28.46 -13.00 9.11
C LEU A 135 -27.78 -14.15 9.85
N THR A 136 -27.86 -14.14 11.19
CA THR A 136 -27.06 -15.02 12.07
C THR A 136 -27.82 -16.22 12.62
N GLY A 137 -29.14 -16.20 12.55
CA GLY A 137 -30.02 -17.29 12.99
C GLY A 137 -30.10 -18.44 11.99
N THR A 138 -30.99 -19.39 12.29
CA THR A 138 -31.32 -20.48 11.36
C THR A 138 -32.07 -19.94 10.16
N ASP A 139 -31.61 -20.27 8.95
CA ASP A 139 -32.24 -19.79 7.72
C ASP A 139 -33.54 -20.54 7.39
N GLY A 140 -34.22 -20.13 6.31
CA GLY A 140 -35.45 -20.77 5.84
C GLY A 140 -35.30 -22.22 5.37
N ARG A 141 -34.07 -22.76 5.33
CA ARG A 141 -33.76 -24.16 4.99
C ARG A 141 -33.34 -24.98 6.22
N GLY A 142 -33.37 -24.40 7.42
CA GLY A 142 -32.98 -25.08 8.66
C GLY A 142 -31.47 -25.06 8.92
N GLU A 143 -30.69 -24.30 8.16
CA GLU A 143 -29.24 -24.23 8.31
C GLU A 143 -28.85 -23.16 9.33
N ALA A 144 -28.10 -23.55 10.36
CA ALA A 144 -27.59 -22.63 11.36
C ALA A 144 -26.67 -21.58 10.72
N ALA A 145 -26.93 -20.29 11.02
CA ALA A 145 -26.26 -19.14 10.41
C ALA A 145 -26.24 -19.20 8.88
N GLY A 146 -27.27 -19.79 8.28
CA GLY A 146 -27.29 -20.10 6.85
C GLY A 146 -27.12 -18.88 5.95
N ASN A 147 -27.73 -17.74 6.29
CA ASN A 147 -27.58 -16.52 5.51
C ASN A 147 -26.19 -15.88 5.66
N ALA A 148 -25.67 -15.80 6.89
CA ALA A 148 -24.32 -15.32 7.16
C ALA A 148 -23.26 -16.14 6.41
N ARG A 149 -23.38 -17.48 6.43
CA ARG A 149 -22.51 -18.39 5.69
C ARG A 149 -22.53 -18.09 4.19
N ARG A 150 -23.72 -18.01 3.61
CA ARG A 150 -23.89 -17.79 2.17
C ARG A 150 -23.46 -16.42 1.69
N LEU A 151 -23.59 -15.39 2.52
CA LEU A 151 -23.12 -14.04 2.19
C LEU A 151 -21.61 -13.86 2.43
N GLY A 152 -20.97 -14.80 3.11
CA GLY A 152 -19.56 -14.70 3.51
C GLY A 152 -19.35 -13.70 4.65
N VAL A 153 -20.26 -13.61 5.61
CA VAL A 153 -20.13 -12.70 6.77
C VAL A 153 -19.05 -13.22 7.73
N MET A 154 -18.08 -12.38 8.07
CA MET A 154 -17.08 -12.68 9.10
C MET A 154 -17.60 -12.35 10.49
N TYR A 155 -18.18 -11.17 10.66
CA TYR A 155 -18.75 -10.73 11.93
C TYR A 155 -19.77 -9.61 11.74
N VAL A 156 -20.63 -9.44 12.74
CA VAL A 156 -21.59 -8.34 12.86
C VAL A 156 -21.58 -7.80 14.27
N ILE A 157 -21.62 -6.48 14.41
CA ILE A 157 -21.70 -5.80 15.71
C ILE A 157 -22.97 -4.96 15.73
N TRP A 158 -23.77 -5.14 16.79
CA TRP A 158 -24.99 -4.38 16.99
C TRP A 158 -25.32 -4.28 18.47
N ASN A 159 -25.60 -3.06 18.93
CA ASN A 159 -26.10 -2.77 20.27
C ASN A 159 -25.28 -3.46 21.37
N ARG A 160 -23.98 -3.14 21.41
CA ARG A 160 -23.01 -3.66 22.40
C ARG A 160 -22.84 -5.18 22.39
N ARG A 161 -23.16 -5.84 21.27
CA ARG A 161 -22.97 -7.28 21.08
C ARG A 161 -22.28 -7.53 19.75
N ILE A 162 -21.53 -8.63 19.68
CA ILE A 162 -20.87 -9.10 18.47
C ILE A 162 -21.26 -10.55 18.22
N TRP A 163 -21.51 -10.88 16.95
CA TRP A 163 -21.55 -12.23 16.45
C TRP A 163 -20.40 -12.42 15.47
N SER A 164 -19.68 -13.52 15.58
CA SER A 164 -18.53 -13.83 14.71
C SER A 164 -18.71 -15.21 14.11
N ALA A 165 -18.52 -15.35 12.81
CA ALA A 165 -18.64 -16.62 12.11
C ALA A 165 -17.63 -17.66 12.62
N SER A 166 -16.43 -17.23 13.00
CA SER A 166 -15.40 -18.10 13.58
C SER A 166 -15.74 -18.65 14.97
N ASP A 167 -16.76 -18.10 15.63
CA ASP A 167 -17.25 -18.52 16.95
C ASP A 167 -18.78 -18.58 16.98
N ALA A 168 -19.40 -18.96 15.87
CA ALA A 168 -20.85 -18.91 15.70
C ALA A 168 -21.60 -19.79 16.73
N ALA A 169 -20.96 -20.84 17.24
CA ALA A 169 -21.51 -21.73 18.26
C ALA A 169 -21.76 -21.04 19.60
N SER A 170 -20.98 -20.01 19.92
CA SER A 170 -21.14 -19.20 21.14
C SER A 170 -22.29 -18.19 21.02
N GLY A 171 -22.85 -18.01 19.82
CA GLY A 171 -23.93 -17.05 19.56
C GLY A 171 -23.46 -15.60 19.68
N TRP A 172 -24.35 -14.72 20.15
CA TRP A 172 -24.05 -13.31 20.36
C TRP A 172 -23.34 -13.10 21.70
N LEU A 173 -22.15 -12.52 21.66
CA LEU A 173 -21.33 -12.21 22.83
C LEU A 173 -21.38 -10.70 23.17
N PRO A 174 -21.17 -10.30 24.44
CA PRO A 174 -20.97 -8.89 24.79
C PRO A 174 -19.79 -8.28 24.03
N TYR A 175 -19.93 -7.02 23.61
CA TYR A 175 -18.90 -6.26 22.90
C TYR A 175 -18.50 -5.01 23.70
N SER A 176 -17.18 -4.82 23.86
CA SER A 176 -16.57 -3.74 24.67
C SER A 176 -15.54 -2.91 23.89
N GLY A 177 -15.58 -2.93 22.55
CA GLY A 177 -14.69 -2.12 21.72
C GLY A 177 -14.99 -0.61 21.75
N VAL A 178 -14.18 0.16 21.01
CA VAL A 178 -14.17 1.64 21.07
C VAL A 178 -15.50 2.30 20.71
N SER A 179 -16.29 1.66 19.83
CA SER A 179 -17.65 2.09 19.50
C SER A 179 -18.65 1.10 20.10
N PRO A 180 -19.65 1.52 20.89
CA PRO A 180 -20.63 0.59 21.43
C PRO A 180 -21.63 0.07 20.38
N HIS A 181 -21.58 0.58 19.13
CA HIS A 181 -22.49 0.21 18.04
C HIS A 181 -23.97 0.33 18.44
N THR A 182 -24.30 1.35 19.24
CA THR A 182 -25.68 1.69 19.60
C THR A 182 -26.33 2.62 18.57
N ASP A 183 -25.54 3.14 17.64
CA ASP A 183 -25.93 4.10 16.60
C ASP A 183 -25.78 3.54 15.17
N HIS A 184 -25.28 2.31 15.02
CA HIS A 184 -25.21 1.59 13.75
C HIS A 184 -25.01 0.08 13.91
N VAL A 185 -25.47 -0.69 12.92
CA VAL A 185 -25.08 -2.08 12.69
C VAL A 185 -23.82 -2.09 11.82
N HIS A 186 -22.77 -2.75 12.27
CA HIS A 186 -21.55 -2.94 11.49
C HIS A 186 -21.49 -4.37 10.95
N VAL A 187 -21.27 -4.53 9.65
CA VAL A 187 -21.12 -5.85 8.99
C VAL A 187 -19.81 -5.90 8.23
N SER A 188 -19.05 -6.98 8.42
CA SER A 188 -17.81 -7.24 7.67
C SER A 188 -17.87 -8.56 6.91
N LEU A 189 -17.51 -8.53 5.63
CA LEU A 189 -17.49 -9.71 4.74
C LEU A 189 -16.08 -10.27 4.53
N SER A 190 -16.02 -11.58 4.30
CA SER A 190 -14.84 -12.29 3.79
C SER A 190 -14.52 -11.82 2.38
N TRP A 191 -13.34 -12.17 1.87
CA TRP A 191 -12.99 -11.85 0.47
C TRP A 191 -13.93 -12.51 -0.54
N ASP A 192 -14.39 -13.73 -0.29
CA ASP A 192 -15.37 -14.40 -1.14
C ASP A 192 -16.74 -13.72 -1.11
N GLY A 193 -17.20 -13.31 0.07
CA GLY A 193 -18.43 -12.54 0.20
C GLY A 193 -18.32 -11.17 -0.49
N ALA A 194 -17.20 -10.47 -0.27
CA ALA A 194 -16.92 -9.16 -0.83
C ALA A 194 -16.86 -9.17 -2.38
N TYR A 195 -16.41 -10.27 -2.99
CA TYR A 195 -16.33 -10.44 -4.45
C TYR A 195 -17.44 -11.30 -5.06
N GLN A 196 -18.55 -11.52 -4.34
CA GLN A 196 -19.72 -12.25 -4.83
C GLN A 196 -19.43 -13.69 -5.29
N ARG A 197 -18.54 -14.42 -4.59
CA ARG A 197 -18.15 -15.80 -4.96
C ARG A 197 -18.85 -16.88 -4.14
N THR A 198 -19.44 -16.52 -3.01
CA THR A 198 -20.15 -17.45 -2.13
C THR A 198 -21.47 -17.91 -2.74
N SER A 199 -22.06 -18.96 -2.15
CA SER A 199 -23.29 -19.57 -2.68
C SER A 199 -24.52 -18.66 -2.68
N TRP A 200 -24.52 -17.54 -1.95
CA TRP A 200 -25.56 -16.51 -2.10
C TRP A 200 -25.62 -15.94 -3.52
N TRP A 201 -24.47 -15.83 -4.17
CA TRP A 201 -24.31 -15.17 -5.46
C TRP A 201 -24.23 -16.18 -6.61
N THR A 202 -23.64 -17.34 -6.35
CA THR A 202 -23.34 -18.34 -7.38
C THR A 202 -24.24 -19.57 -7.32
N GLY A 203 -24.95 -19.80 -6.21
CA GLY A 203 -25.70 -21.03 -5.93
C GLY A 203 -24.82 -22.21 -5.49
N VAL A 204 -23.49 -22.05 -5.49
CA VAL A 204 -22.49 -23.10 -5.22
C VAL A 204 -21.55 -22.64 -4.11
N ALA A 205 -21.38 -23.46 -3.08
CA ALA A 205 -20.48 -23.17 -1.97
C ALA A 205 -19.01 -23.11 -2.41
N VAL A 206 -18.25 -22.17 -1.84
CA VAL A 206 -16.80 -22.13 -2.05
C VAL A 206 -16.15 -23.40 -1.50
N ALA A 207 -15.34 -24.05 -2.32
CA ALA A 207 -14.59 -25.25 -1.91
C ALA A 207 -13.45 -24.92 -0.94
N GLN A 208 -12.84 -23.74 -1.11
CA GLN A 208 -11.77 -23.22 -0.27
C GLN A 208 -11.93 -21.71 -0.14
N GLN A 209 -11.78 -21.20 1.09
CA GLN A 209 -11.94 -19.77 1.35
C GLN A 209 -10.72 -18.99 0.86
N ASP A 210 -10.99 -17.85 0.23
CA ASP A 210 -9.98 -16.87 -0.11
C ASP A 210 -9.45 -16.20 1.16
N VAL A 211 -8.14 -16.31 1.34
CA VAL A 211 -7.44 -15.76 2.49
C VAL A 211 -6.89 -14.35 2.25
N GLY A 212 -7.13 -13.77 1.07
CA GLY A 212 -6.87 -12.37 0.77
C GLY A 212 -5.40 -12.00 0.58
N PRO A 213 -5.10 -10.70 0.40
CA PRO A 213 -3.75 -10.20 0.15
C PRO A 213 -2.83 -10.38 1.36
N CYS A 214 -1.53 -10.55 1.09
CA CYS A 214 -0.52 -10.69 2.11
C CYS A 214 0.28 -9.43 2.33
N MET A 215 0.46 -9.10 3.61
CA MET A 215 1.46 -8.14 4.02
C MET A 215 2.84 -8.71 3.69
N VAL A 216 3.61 -7.97 2.90
CA VAL A 216 5.02 -8.31 2.59
C VAL A 216 5.91 -7.80 3.72
N TYR A 217 5.73 -6.54 4.11
CA TYR A 217 6.57 -5.85 5.09
C TYR A 217 5.83 -5.49 6.39
N ILE A 218 6.49 -5.69 7.53
CA ILE A 218 5.93 -5.41 8.86
C ILE A 218 5.52 -3.93 8.97
N GLY A 219 4.24 -3.66 9.17
CA GLY A 219 3.71 -2.31 9.39
C GLY A 219 3.21 -1.61 8.13
N GLU A 220 3.39 -2.20 6.95
CA GLU A 220 2.82 -1.68 5.70
C GLU A 220 1.49 -2.34 5.37
N PHE A 221 0.78 -1.77 4.39
CA PHE A 221 -0.38 -2.43 3.80
C PHE A 221 0.08 -3.52 2.83
N ALA A 222 -0.67 -4.61 2.76
CA ALA A 222 -0.56 -5.58 1.69
C ALA A 222 -0.87 -4.90 0.33
N PRO A 223 -0.37 -5.44 -0.80
CA PRO A 223 -0.77 -4.99 -2.13
C PRO A 223 -2.29 -5.05 -2.32
N ALA A 224 -2.80 -4.19 -3.20
CA ALA A 224 -4.20 -4.21 -3.61
C ALA A 224 -4.64 -5.62 -4.05
N TYR A 225 -5.91 -5.94 -3.80
CA TYR A 225 -6.43 -7.26 -4.11
C TYR A 225 -6.36 -7.55 -5.61
N SER A 226 -5.63 -8.60 -6.00
CA SER A 226 -5.44 -8.99 -7.40
C SER A 226 -6.13 -10.31 -7.79
N GLY A 227 -6.67 -11.05 -6.83
CA GLY A 227 -7.35 -12.31 -7.07
C GLY A 227 -7.37 -13.22 -5.83
N PRO A 228 -8.10 -14.33 -5.91
CA PRO A 228 -8.24 -15.24 -4.79
C PRO A 228 -6.93 -15.97 -4.49
N ARG A 229 -6.62 -16.12 -3.20
CA ARG A 229 -5.46 -16.84 -2.71
C ARG A 229 -5.89 -17.85 -1.67
N TYR A 230 -5.29 -19.04 -1.72
CA TYR A 230 -5.74 -20.19 -0.93
C TYR A 230 -4.68 -20.73 0.03
N THR A 231 -3.42 -20.34 -0.15
CA THR A 231 -2.31 -20.67 0.74
C THR A 231 -2.25 -19.67 1.91
N PRO A 232 -1.77 -19.99 3.12
CA PRO A 232 -1.54 -18.99 4.18
C PRO A 232 -0.46 -17.95 3.80
N CYS A 233 -0.44 -16.79 4.46
CA CYS A 233 0.61 -15.81 4.17
C CYS A 233 1.98 -16.30 4.65
N PRO A 234 3.06 -16.05 3.89
CA PRO A 234 4.39 -16.18 4.44
C PRO A 234 4.55 -15.19 5.62
N PRO A 235 5.49 -15.43 6.55
CA PRO A 235 5.84 -14.45 7.57
C PRO A 235 6.18 -13.10 6.92
N ALA A 236 5.55 -12.02 7.37
CA ALA A 236 5.93 -10.69 6.95
C ALA A 236 7.38 -10.44 7.36
N VAL A 237 8.18 -9.96 6.41
CA VAL A 237 9.57 -9.60 6.68
C VAL A 237 9.62 -8.20 7.28
N PRO A 238 10.60 -7.85 8.13
CA PRO A 238 10.82 -6.46 8.52
C PRO A 238 10.81 -5.58 7.29
N ARG A 239 10.22 -4.38 7.38
CA ARG A 239 10.43 -3.37 6.33
C ARG A 239 11.93 -3.32 6.04
N PRO A 240 12.35 -3.29 4.77
CA PRO A 240 13.72 -2.97 4.46
C PRO A 240 13.98 -1.68 5.23
N VAL A 241 14.90 -1.75 6.19
CA VAL A 241 15.34 -0.52 6.82
C VAL A 241 16.04 0.18 5.67
N ASN A 242 15.38 1.14 5.05
CA ASN A 242 16.00 2.05 4.10
C ASN A 242 16.99 2.90 4.90
N ARG A 243 18.08 2.27 5.32
CA ARG A 243 19.35 2.92 5.60
C ARG A 243 19.93 3.20 4.22
N GLY A 244 19.54 4.32 3.62
CA GLY A 244 20.32 5.00 2.58
C GLY A 244 20.93 4.14 1.46
N THR A 245 20.22 3.18 0.86
CA THR A 245 20.70 2.53 -0.37
C THR A 245 19.61 2.49 -1.44
N SER A 246 19.52 3.58 -2.21
CA SER A 246 19.40 3.56 -3.67
C SER A 246 18.55 2.46 -4.34
N ALA A 247 17.23 2.57 -4.36
CA ALA A 247 16.39 1.86 -5.34
C ALA A 247 16.35 2.55 -6.72
N SER A 248 17.33 3.39 -7.06
CA SER A 248 17.32 4.15 -8.34
C SER A 248 17.60 3.31 -9.58
N ARG A 249 18.21 2.11 -9.47
CA ARG A 249 18.87 1.49 -10.64
C ARG A 249 18.82 -0.04 -10.69
N ASP A 250 17.98 -0.69 -9.89
CA ASP A 250 17.64 -2.11 -10.07
C ASP A 250 16.32 -2.20 -10.84
N LEU A 251 16.41 -2.13 -12.18
CA LEU A 251 15.27 -1.98 -13.06
C LEU A 251 14.57 -3.31 -13.35
N ASP A 252 15.21 -4.45 -13.08
CA ASP A 252 14.61 -5.77 -13.22
C ASP A 252 14.36 -6.52 -11.89
N GLY A 253 14.68 -5.88 -10.76
CA GLY A 253 14.35 -6.35 -9.42
C GLY A 253 15.20 -7.52 -8.94
N ASP A 254 16.37 -7.74 -9.53
CA ASP A 254 17.27 -8.85 -9.19
C ASP A 254 18.21 -8.54 -8.02
N GLY A 255 18.13 -7.32 -7.48
CA GLY A 255 18.93 -6.83 -6.37
C GLY A 255 20.29 -6.27 -6.79
N ARG A 256 20.55 -6.06 -8.08
CA ARG A 256 21.81 -5.54 -8.62
C ARG A 256 21.55 -4.25 -9.40
N ALA A 257 22.52 -3.35 -9.42
CA ALA A 257 22.41 -2.17 -10.29
C ALA A 257 22.60 -2.54 -11.75
N ASP A 258 21.63 -2.11 -12.54
CA ASP A 258 21.61 -2.16 -13.98
C ASP A 258 22.21 -0.91 -14.61
N THR A 259 22.39 -0.95 -15.92
CA THR A 259 22.74 0.22 -16.73
C THR A 259 21.82 0.30 -17.93
N ILE A 260 21.36 1.51 -18.24
CA ILE A 260 20.68 1.81 -19.50
C ILE A 260 21.62 2.64 -20.37
N GLY A 261 21.74 2.27 -21.64
CA GLY A 261 22.55 3.00 -22.61
C GLY A 261 21.74 3.37 -23.85
N ARG A 262 21.68 4.65 -24.19
CA ARG A 262 21.10 5.08 -25.47
C ARG A 262 22.18 5.09 -26.53
N GLN A 263 21.95 4.30 -27.58
CA GLN A 263 22.86 4.24 -28.72
C GLN A 263 22.83 5.54 -29.51
N GLN A 264 24.02 6.08 -29.74
CA GLN A 264 24.23 7.29 -30.52
C GLN A 264 23.69 7.12 -31.95
N GLY A 265 23.00 8.16 -32.44
CA GLY A 265 22.48 8.24 -33.81
C GLY A 265 21.18 7.47 -34.06
N THR A 266 20.96 6.30 -33.43
CA THR A 266 19.73 5.51 -33.61
C THR A 266 18.69 5.75 -32.52
N GLY A 267 19.11 6.18 -31.32
CA GLY A 267 18.26 6.30 -30.14
C GLY A 267 17.67 4.95 -29.69
N THR A 268 18.32 3.84 -30.04
CA THR A 268 18.01 2.52 -29.49
C THR A 268 18.41 2.50 -28.01
N LEU A 269 17.50 2.08 -27.14
CA LEU A 269 17.77 1.93 -25.73
C LEU A 269 18.18 0.49 -25.42
N TRP A 270 19.36 0.34 -24.84
CA TRP A 270 19.94 -0.93 -24.44
C TRP A 270 19.90 -1.07 -22.93
N PHE A 271 19.39 -2.20 -22.46
CA PHE A 271 19.46 -2.61 -21.07
C PHE A 271 20.63 -3.56 -20.85
N TYR A 272 21.40 -3.27 -19.81
CA TYR A 272 22.53 -4.05 -19.34
C TYR A 272 22.23 -4.50 -17.91
N PRO A 273 21.85 -5.78 -17.72
CA PRO A 273 21.63 -6.30 -16.39
C PRO A 273 22.89 -6.16 -15.53
N GLY A 274 22.69 -5.85 -14.25
CA GLY A 274 23.74 -5.82 -13.25
C GLY A 274 24.33 -7.20 -13.01
N ASN A 275 25.65 -7.28 -12.81
CA ASN A 275 26.28 -8.50 -12.31
C ASN A 275 26.86 -8.36 -10.89
N GLY A 276 26.65 -7.22 -10.24
CA GLY A 276 27.17 -6.92 -8.89
C GLY A 276 28.70 -6.89 -8.80
N ALA A 277 29.40 -6.81 -9.94
CA ALA A 277 30.85 -6.71 -10.02
C ALA A 277 31.31 -5.59 -10.98
N GLY A 278 30.36 -4.77 -11.49
CA GLY A 278 30.60 -3.73 -12.49
C GLY A 278 30.94 -4.22 -13.91
N GLY A 279 30.85 -5.53 -14.15
CA GLY A 279 31.13 -6.14 -15.45
C GLY A 279 29.94 -6.07 -16.42
N VAL A 280 30.19 -6.36 -17.69
CA VAL A 280 29.15 -6.37 -18.73
C VAL A 280 28.65 -7.81 -18.93
N VAL A 281 27.33 -8.01 -18.85
CA VAL A 281 26.66 -9.25 -19.29
C VAL A 281 25.93 -9.01 -20.60
N SER A 282 25.30 -10.06 -21.15
CA SER A 282 24.51 -9.95 -22.39
C SER A 282 23.43 -8.87 -22.27
N ARG A 283 23.56 -7.82 -23.08
CA ARG A 283 22.59 -6.73 -23.20
C ARG A 283 21.40 -7.10 -24.07
N ARG A 284 20.28 -6.41 -23.91
CA ARG A 284 19.12 -6.49 -24.82
C ARG A 284 18.58 -5.11 -25.18
N VAL A 285 17.86 -5.03 -26.29
CA VAL A 285 17.13 -3.80 -26.66
C VAL A 285 15.85 -3.74 -25.84
N VAL A 286 15.58 -2.58 -25.24
CA VAL A 286 14.37 -2.29 -24.45
C VAL A 286 13.59 -1.09 -24.98
N GLY A 287 14.10 -0.41 -26.01
CA GLY A 287 13.38 0.72 -26.60
C GLY A 287 14.00 1.22 -27.89
N SER A 288 13.24 2.03 -28.62
CA SER A 288 13.67 2.74 -29.82
C SER A 288 13.03 4.12 -29.86
N GLY A 289 13.60 5.06 -30.63
CA GLY A 289 13.05 6.42 -30.73
C GLY A 289 13.49 7.37 -29.60
N TRP A 290 14.37 6.93 -28.69
CA TRP A 290 14.77 7.71 -27.51
C TRP A 290 15.68 8.92 -27.82
N GLN A 291 16.07 9.11 -29.09
CA GLN A 291 16.77 10.31 -29.53
C GLN A 291 15.87 11.57 -29.48
N MET A 292 14.57 11.39 -29.27
CA MET A 292 13.65 12.50 -29.00
C MET A 292 13.88 13.15 -27.63
N HIS A 293 14.68 12.56 -26.74
CA HIS A 293 15.01 13.12 -25.43
C HIS A 293 16.42 13.68 -25.38
N ASP A 294 16.62 14.84 -24.76
CA ASP A 294 17.96 15.44 -24.58
C ASP A 294 18.51 15.29 -23.15
N SER A 295 17.64 14.91 -22.20
CA SER A 295 17.99 14.59 -20.83
C SER A 295 17.13 13.43 -20.33
N MET A 296 17.74 12.49 -19.64
CA MET A 296 17.07 11.34 -19.03
C MET A 296 17.72 11.10 -17.67
N VAL A 297 16.93 10.84 -16.62
CA VAL A 297 17.42 10.52 -15.27
C VAL A 297 16.56 9.47 -14.61
N LEU A 298 17.21 8.41 -14.11
CA LEU A 298 16.57 7.36 -13.32
C LEU A 298 16.31 7.84 -11.91
N SER A 299 15.13 7.50 -11.38
CA SER A 299 14.67 7.83 -10.03
C SER A 299 14.15 6.56 -9.33
N PRO A 300 14.25 6.44 -7.99
CA PRO A 300 13.89 5.22 -7.29
C PRO A 300 12.46 4.71 -7.43
N ASP A 301 11.47 5.59 -7.38
CA ASP A 301 10.04 5.25 -7.51
C ASP A 301 9.20 6.54 -7.59
N LEU A 302 8.91 6.99 -8.81
CA LEU A 302 8.12 8.20 -9.05
C LEU A 302 6.61 7.93 -8.95
N THR A 303 6.20 6.71 -9.28
CA THR A 303 4.80 6.32 -9.37
C THR A 303 4.23 5.72 -8.08
N GLY A 304 5.08 5.35 -7.13
CA GLY A 304 4.72 4.69 -5.89
C GLY A 304 4.46 3.19 -6.05
N ASP A 305 4.95 2.57 -7.12
CA ASP A 305 4.72 1.15 -7.42
C ASP A 305 5.88 0.23 -6.98
N GLY A 306 6.90 0.82 -6.35
CA GLY A 306 8.08 0.14 -5.83
C GLY A 306 9.13 -0.17 -6.89
N ARG A 307 9.07 0.44 -8.08
CA ARG A 307 9.99 0.19 -9.19
C ARG A 307 10.71 1.48 -9.61
N PRO A 308 11.96 1.40 -10.09
CA PRO A 308 12.63 2.58 -10.59
C PRO A 308 11.96 3.10 -11.86
N ASP A 309 11.76 4.41 -11.87
CA ASP A 309 11.11 5.15 -12.94
C ASP A 309 12.10 6.12 -13.58
N LEU A 310 11.70 6.70 -14.72
CA LEU A 310 12.56 7.61 -15.46
C LEU A 310 11.87 8.95 -15.69
N TRP A 311 12.55 10.03 -15.35
CA TRP A 311 12.25 11.34 -15.92
C TRP A 311 13.00 11.52 -17.24
N ALA A 312 12.31 11.96 -18.29
CA ALA A 312 12.91 12.30 -19.57
C ALA A 312 12.38 13.63 -20.09
N ARG A 313 13.29 14.49 -20.57
CA ARG A 313 12.93 15.75 -21.21
C ARG A 313 12.92 15.57 -22.72
N ASP A 314 11.81 15.92 -23.33
CA ASP A 314 11.64 15.95 -24.78
C ASP A 314 12.44 17.11 -25.40
N LEU A 315 13.31 16.78 -26.36
CA LEU A 315 14.21 17.71 -27.05
C LEU A 315 13.45 18.76 -27.86
N GLY A 316 12.33 18.40 -28.48
CA GLY A 316 11.60 19.29 -29.39
C GLY A 316 10.69 20.29 -28.68
N THR A 317 10.02 19.84 -27.63
CA THR A 317 8.99 20.60 -26.90
C THR A 317 9.48 21.13 -25.56
N GLY A 318 10.53 20.55 -24.99
CA GLY A 318 10.94 20.79 -23.61
C GLY A 318 9.93 20.28 -22.58
N GLY A 319 9.02 19.37 -22.95
CA GLY A 319 8.15 18.69 -22.00
C GLY A 319 8.93 17.72 -21.11
N LEU A 320 8.62 17.68 -19.83
CA LEU A 320 9.15 16.67 -18.90
C LEU A 320 8.14 15.52 -18.80
N TRP A 321 8.62 14.30 -18.93
CA TRP A 321 7.84 13.08 -18.96
C TRP A 321 8.32 12.12 -17.88
N VAL A 322 7.39 11.37 -17.29
CA VAL A 322 7.64 10.22 -16.42
C VAL A 322 7.36 8.95 -17.22
N TYR A 323 8.32 8.03 -17.22
CA TYR A 323 8.25 6.71 -17.81
C TYR A 323 8.29 5.68 -16.67
N PRO A 324 7.16 5.05 -16.33
CA PRO A 324 7.12 4.08 -15.25
C PRO A 324 7.89 2.79 -15.60
N GLY A 325 8.67 2.26 -14.66
CA GLY A 325 9.42 1.02 -14.84
C GLY A 325 8.51 -0.22 -14.94
N ASP A 326 8.78 -1.13 -15.87
CA ASP A 326 8.02 -2.37 -15.98
C ASP A 326 8.58 -3.54 -15.14
N GLY A 327 9.62 -3.27 -14.35
CA GLY A 327 10.29 -4.26 -13.50
C GLY A 327 11.01 -5.35 -14.30
N THR A 328 11.25 -5.13 -15.59
CA THR A 328 12.00 -6.03 -16.47
C THR A 328 13.08 -5.25 -17.22
N GLY A 329 13.63 -4.18 -16.65
CA GLY A 329 14.65 -3.36 -17.31
C GLY A 329 14.13 -2.44 -18.41
N SER A 330 12.81 -2.29 -18.53
CA SER A 330 12.13 -1.51 -19.58
C SER A 330 11.08 -0.57 -18.96
N PHE A 331 10.43 0.25 -19.78
CA PHE A 331 9.49 1.28 -19.34
C PHE A 331 8.13 1.13 -20.03
N THR A 332 7.08 1.51 -19.31
CA THR A 332 5.70 1.53 -19.79
C THR A 332 5.33 2.89 -20.41
N ALA A 333 4.04 3.09 -20.70
CA ALA A 333 3.55 4.31 -21.32
C ALA A 333 3.84 5.55 -20.46
N ALA A 334 4.45 6.56 -21.08
CA ALA A 334 4.85 7.77 -20.39
C ALA A 334 3.69 8.74 -20.17
N THR A 335 3.81 9.54 -19.10
CA THR A 335 2.91 10.64 -18.80
C THR A 335 3.70 11.95 -18.78
N GLN A 336 3.20 12.99 -19.43
CA GLN A 336 3.82 14.30 -19.35
C GLN A 336 3.49 14.94 -17.99
N VAL A 337 4.53 15.33 -17.25
CA VAL A 337 4.42 15.90 -15.91
C VAL A 337 4.86 17.35 -15.83
N GLY A 338 5.40 17.91 -16.93
CA GLY A 338 5.86 19.29 -16.94
C GLY A 338 6.02 19.90 -18.32
N TRP A 339 6.08 21.23 -18.34
CA TRP A 339 6.23 22.05 -19.54
C TRP A 339 7.40 23.03 -19.34
N GLY A 340 8.04 23.46 -20.43
CA GLY A 340 9.06 24.51 -20.38
C GLY A 340 10.41 24.11 -19.79
N TRP A 341 10.68 22.82 -19.62
CA TRP A 341 11.90 22.30 -18.98
C TRP A 341 13.18 22.49 -19.82
N HIS A 342 13.06 23.01 -21.05
CA HIS A 342 14.21 23.41 -21.89
C HIS A 342 15.01 24.57 -21.29
N MET A 343 14.42 25.31 -20.34
CA MET A 343 15.13 26.32 -19.55
C MET A 343 16.24 25.72 -18.69
N HIS A 344 16.22 24.41 -18.44
CA HIS A 344 17.27 23.70 -17.72
C HIS A 344 18.25 23.02 -18.67
N ASP A 345 19.53 22.96 -18.30
CA ASP A 345 20.56 22.24 -19.05
C ASP A 345 21.05 20.96 -18.37
N ALA A 346 20.75 20.79 -17.08
CA ALA A 346 20.99 19.57 -16.32
C ALA A 346 19.80 19.23 -15.42
N LEU A 347 19.46 17.95 -15.35
CA LEU A 347 18.46 17.36 -14.46
C LEU A 347 19.15 16.25 -13.65
N MET A 348 18.82 16.11 -12.37
CA MET A 348 19.38 15.07 -11.50
C MET A 348 18.31 14.59 -10.52
N ALA A 349 18.02 13.28 -10.49
CA ALA A 349 17.11 12.70 -9.50
C ALA A 349 17.75 12.84 -8.11
N ALA A 350 17.18 13.69 -7.27
CA ALA A 350 17.73 13.98 -5.95
C ALA A 350 17.38 12.87 -4.93
N GLY A 351 16.38 12.04 -5.23
CA GLY A 351 15.75 11.19 -4.22
C GLY A 351 14.87 12.02 -3.30
N ASP A 352 14.41 11.45 -2.19
CA ASP A 352 13.59 12.17 -1.20
C ASP A 352 14.50 13.06 -0.32
N VAL A 353 14.75 14.28 -0.76
CA VAL A 353 15.57 15.27 -0.01
C VAL A 353 14.71 16.18 0.85
N THR A 354 13.39 16.19 0.64
CA THR A 354 12.44 16.93 1.47
C THR A 354 11.93 16.14 2.68
N GLY A 355 12.13 14.82 2.69
CA GLY A 355 11.74 13.91 3.76
C GLY A 355 10.25 13.57 3.77
N ASP A 356 9.55 13.74 2.64
CA ASP A 356 8.12 13.51 2.51
C ASP A 356 7.76 12.13 1.92
N GLY A 357 8.79 11.33 1.61
CA GLY A 357 8.68 9.99 1.06
C GLY A 357 8.54 9.95 -0.46
N LEU A 358 8.66 11.09 -1.15
CA LEU A 358 8.54 11.18 -2.61
C LEU A 358 9.87 11.63 -3.24
N PRO A 359 10.25 11.10 -4.42
CA PRO A 359 11.49 11.55 -5.04
C PRO A 359 11.40 12.98 -5.57
N ASP A 360 12.43 13.76 -5.28
CA ASP A 360 12.63 15.13 -5.71
C ASP A 360 13.60 15.23 -6.90
N LEU A 361 13.62 16.40 -7.54
CA LEU A 361 14.43 16.68 -8.73
C LEU A 361 15.29 17.93 -8.53
N TRP A 362 16.60 17.80 -8.68
CA TRP A 362 17.47 18.97 -8.87
C TRP A 362 17.55 19.33 -10.35
N ALA A 363 17.51 20.61 -10.67
CA ALA A 363 17.66 21.10 -12.03
C ALA A 363 18.48 22.38 -12.08
N ARG A 364 19.42 22.46 -13.02
CA ARG A 364 20.22 23.67 -13.26
C ARG A 364 19.58 24.49 -14.36
N GLU A 365 19.28 25.75 -14.05
CA GLU A 365 18.77 26.71 -15.02
C GLU A 365 19.91 27.15 -15.96
N ARG A 366 19.69 26.98 -17.26
CA ARG A 366 20.66 27.25 -18.33
C ARG A 366 21.11 28.71 -18.36
N ALA A 367 20.19 29.64 -18.15
CA ALA A 367 20.45 31.07 -18.34
C ALA A 367 21.31 31.68 -17.23
N THR A 368 21.15 31.21 -16.00
CA THR A 368 21.74 31.80 -14.80
C THR A 368 22.79 30.90 -14.13
N GLY A 369 22.74 29.59 -14.42
CA GLY A 369 23.49 28.59 -13.67
C GLY A 369 22.99 28.41 -12.24
N TYR A 370 21.76 28.82 -11.93
CA TYR A 370 21.14 28.56 -10.64
C TYR A 370 20.73 27.10 -10.54
N LEU A 371 21.00 26.50 -9.39
CA LEU A 371 20.48 25.18 -9.04
C LEU A 371 19.18 25.36 -8.27
N TRP A 372 18.17 24.63 -8.70
CA TRP A 372 16.85 24.59 -8.12
C TRP A 372 16.54 23.17 -7.66
N LEU A 373 15.89 23.06 -6.51
CA LEU A 373 15.24 21.85 -6.04
C LEU A 373 13.76 21.94 -6.37
N TYR A 374 13.23 20.95 -7.06
CA TYR A 374 11.81 20.78 -7.31
C TYR A 374 11.32 19.61 -6.44
N PRO A 375 10.55 19.89 -5.37
CA PRO A 375 9.97 18.82 -4.57
C PRO A 375 9.02 17.97 -5.42
N GLY A 376 9.05 16.67 -5.19
CA GLY A 376 8.20 15.69 -5.84
C GLY A 376 6.74 15.74 -5.40
N SER A 377 5.89 15.06 -6.15
CA SER A 377 4.54 14.70 -5.73
C SER A 377 4.15 13.37 -6.38
N ALA A 378 2.99 12.82 -6.02
CA ALA A 378 2.52 11.53 -6.53
C ALA A 378 2.56 11.48 -8.08
N GLY A 379 3.15 10.41 -8.64
CA GLY A 379 3.34 10.26 -10.09
C GLY A 379 4.52 11.05 -10.65
N GLY A 380 5.44 11.52 -9.80
CA GLY A 380 6.67 12.19 -10.21
C GLY A 380 6.47 13.60 -10.77
N VAL A 381 5.40 14.29 -10.38
CA VAL A 381 5.14 15.66 -10.82
C VAL A 381 5.97 16.64 -9.98
N PRO A 382 6.92 17.39 -10.57
CA PRO A 382 7.69 18.37 -9.82
C PRO A 382 6.83 19.58 -9.44
N THR A 383 6.98 20.05 -8.21
CA THR A 383 6.19 21.15 -7.65
C THR A 383 6.97 22.47 -7.63
N ALA A 384 6.51 23.45 -6.85
CA ALA A 384 7.12 24.78 -6.80
C ALA A 384 8.60 24.70 -6.38
N PRO A 385 9.53 25.25 -7.19
CA PRO A 385 10.95 25.10 -6.94
C PRO A 385 11.44 25.94 -5.75
N ARG A 386 12.48 25.43 -5.11
CA ARG A 386 13.26 26.10 -4.07
C ARG A 386 14.65 26.40 -4.61
N TRP A 387 15.13 27.61 -4.36
CA TRP A 387 16.46 28.01 -4.77
C TRP A 387 17.50 27.32 -3.89
N VAL A 388 18.45 26.59 -4.50
CA VAL A 388 19.55 25.92 -3.78
C VAL A 388 20.80 26.80 -3.77
N GLY A 389 21.12 27.41 -4.91
CA GLY A 389 22.29 28.29 -4.99
C GLY A 389 22.63 28.76 -6.40
N SER A 390 23.65 29.61 -6.49
CA SER A 390 24.20 30.14 -7.75
C SER A 390 25.61 29.61 -8.02
N GLY A 391 26.10 29.77 -9.26
CA GLY A 391 27.49 29.43 -9.62
C GLY A 391 27.67 28.03 -10.19
N TRP A 392 26.59 27.24 -10.30
CA TRP A 392 26.65 25.85 -10.74
C TRP A 392 27.00 25.67 -12.22
N GLN A 393 27.01 26.74 -13.02
CA GLN A 393 27.51 26.73 -14.39
C GLN A 393 29.02 26.46 -14.50
N MET A 394 29.76 26.55 -13.39
CA MET A 394 31.18 26.16 -13.37
C MET A 394 31.39 24.66 -13.54
N HIS A 395 30.34 23.85 -13.38
CA HIS A 395 30.41 22.39 -13.48
C HIS A 395 29.91 21.88 -14.84
N ASP A 396 30.64 20.97 -15.48
CA ASP A 396 30.22 20.35 -16.74
C ASP A 396 29.51 19.00 -16.53
N ALA A 397 29.62 18.42 -15.34
CA ALA A 397 28.89 17.22 -14.94
C ALA A 397 28.37 17.37 -13.51
N LEU A 398 27.10 17.00 -13.31
CA LEU A 398 26.41 16.94 -12.03
C LEU A 398 25.82 15.54 -11.87
N ILE A 399 26.20 14.85 -10.79
CA ILE A 399 25.94 13.43 -10.59
C ILE A 399 25.28 13.27 -9.23
N ALA A 400 24.02 12.82 -9.18
CA ALA A 400 23.29 12.56 -7.95
C ALA A 400 23.31 11.04 -7.63
N PRO A 401 24.23 10.59 -6.77
CA PRO A 401 24.32 9.19 -6.35
C PRO A 401 23.28 8.74 -5.32
N GLY A 402 22.61 9.67 -4.64
CA GLY A 402 21.92 9.39 -3.38
C GLY A 402 22.88 9.58 -2.21
N ASP A 403 22.68 8.85 -1.11
CA ASP A 403 23.48 8.97 0.12
C ASP A 403 24.77 8.15 0.03
N VAL A 404 25.89 8.82 -0.23
CA VAL A 404 27.22 8.17 -0.35
C VAL A 404 27.90 8.07 1.01
N ASN A 405 27.74 9.11 1.81
CA ASN A 405 28.46 9.23 3.06
C ASN A 405 27.77 8.44 4.21
N GLY A 406 26.49 8.11 4.05
CA GLY A 406 25.68 7.32 4.98
C GLY A 406 25.03 8.16 6.09
N ASP A 407 24.88 9.47 5.90
CA ASP A 407 24.26 10.37 6.87
C ASP A 407 22.74 10.51 6.70
N GLY A 408 22.17 9.81 5.71
CA GLY A 408 20.75 9.79 5.42
C GLY A 408 20.31 10.89 4.45
N PHE A 409 21.22 11.69 3.90
CA PHE A 409 20.89 12.76 2.96
C PHE A 409 21.49 12.49 1.58
N ALA A 410 20.79 12.92 0.53
CA ALA A 410 21.32 12.77 -0.81
C ALA A 410 22.51 13.70 -1.04
N ASP A 411 23.56 13.14 -1.64
CA ASP A 411 24.79 13.81 -1.97
C ASP A 411 24.87 14.13 -3.47
N LEU A 412 25.89 14.91 -3.85
CA LEU A 412 26.17 15.24 -5.24
C LEU A 412 27.68 15.21 -5.52
N TRP A 413 28.09 14.59 -6.62
CA TRP A 413 29.37 14.88 -7.23
C TRP A 413 29.22 15.91 -8.34
N ALA A 414 30.14 16.86 -8.41
CA ALA A 414 30.18 17.84 -9.47
C ALA A 414 31.60 17.97 -10.02
N ARG A 415 31.74 17.92 -11.35
CA ARG A 415 33.04 18.11 -12.00
C ARG A 415 33.18 19.54 -12.45
N GLU A 416 34.23 20.21 -11.99
CA GLU A 416 34.57 21.56 -12.43
C GLU A 416 35.06 21.54 -13.89
N ALA A 417 34.42 22.34 -14.74
CA ALA A 417 34.63 22.35 -16.18
C ALA A 417 36.04 22.80 -16.58
N SER A 418 36.62 23.75 -15.84
CA SER A 418 37.91 24.37 -16.17
C SER A 418 39.12 23.52 -15.79
N THR A 419 39.02 22.72 -14.73
CA THR A 419 40.14 21.97 -14.15
C THR A 419 39.97 20.46 -14.25
N GLY A 420 38.73 19.98 -14.43
CA GLY A 420 38.40 18.57 -14.31
C GLY A 420 38.54 18.03 -12.88
N VAL A 421 38.54 18.89 -11.86
CA VAL A 421 38.45 18.47 -10.45
C VAL A 421 37.05 17.94 -10.17
N LEU A 422 36.97 16.80 -9.48
CA LEU A 422 35.72 16.29 -8.94
C LEU A 422 35.55 16.78 -7.51
N TRP A 423 34.39 17.36 -7.25
CA TRP A 423 33.96 17.86 -5.95
C TRP A 423 32.85 16.97 -5.41
N PHE A 424 32.87 16.72 -4.11
CA PHE A 424 31.80 16.07 -3.38
C PHE A 424 31.07 17.10 -2.51
N TYR A 425 29.76 17.13 -2.66
CA TYR A 425 28.83 17.99 -1.95
C TYR A 425 27.95 17.09 -1.08
N SER A 426 28.21 17.09 0.23
CA SER A 426 27.33 16.35 1.15
C SER A 426 25.99 17.05 1.31
N GLY A 427 24.90 16.29 1.32
CA GLY A 427 23.56 16.82 1.54
C GLY A 427 23.42 17.47 2.92
N ASP A 428 22.66 18.57 3.01
CA ASP A 428 22.43 19.25 4.29
C ASP A 428 21.15 18.80 5.03
N GLY A 429 20.33 17.96 4.40
CA GLY A 429 19.03 17.52 4.91
C GLY A 429 17.90 18.55 4.79
N ALA A 430 18.16 19.69 4.15
CA ALA A 430 17.19 20.73 3.82
C ALA A 430 16.97 20.87 2.30
N GLY A 431 17.54 19.97 1.51
CA GLY A 431 17.47 19.96 0.05
C GLY A 431 18.62 20.70 -0.65
N GLY A 432 19.61 21.17 0.11
CA GLY A 432 20.85 21.79 -0.37
C GLY A 432 22.09 20.98 0.01
N PHE A 433 23.23 21.66 0.08
CA PHE A 433 24.53 21.02 0.32
C PHE A 433 25.35 21.77 1.35
N ARG A 434 26.16 21.01 2.09
CA ARG A 434 27.22 21.55 2.95
C ARG A 434 28.41 22.00 2.10
N THR A 435 29.44 22.51 2.76
CA THR A 435 30.70 22.90 2.10
C THR A 435 31.29 21.71 1.33
N ALA A 436 31.54 21.92 0.04
CA ALA A 436 32.12 20.91 -0.82
C ALA A 436 33.59 20.62 -0.48
N ASN A 437 33.99 19.37 -0.65
CA ASN A 437 35.38 18.95 -0.59
C ASN A 437 35.84 18.41 -1.94
N SER A 438 37.08 18.72 -2.32
CA SER A 438 37.68 18.13 -3.51
C SER A 438 37.96 16.64 -3.24
N VAL A 439 37.56 15.78 -4.17
CA VAL A 439 37.79 14.32 -4.10
C VAL A 439 38.79 13.83 -5.17
N GLY A 440 39.37 14.75 -5.95
CA GLY A 440 40.52 14.45 -6.80
C GLY A 440 40.59 15.26 -8.10
N TYR A 441 41.76 15.19 -8.73
CA TYR A 441 42.05 15.79 -10.04
C TYR A 441 41.99 14.72 -11.15
N GLY A 442 41.99 15.16 -12.41
CA GLY A 442 42.14 14.26 -13.56
C GLY A 442 40.84 13.65 -14.09
N TRP A 443 39.69 13.96 -13.48
CA TRP A 443 38.37 13.49 -13.93
C TRP A 443 37.92 14.09 -15.28
N GLY A 444 38.65 15.08 -15.78
CA GLY A 444 38.52 15.58 -17.15
C GLY A 444 38.89 14.55 -18.23
N MET A 445 39.52 13.42 -17.87
CA MET A 445 39.77 12.30 -18.79
C MET A 445 38.51 11.52 -19.18
N HIS A 446 37.41 11.70 -18.45
CA HIS A 446 36.14 11.07 -18.74
C HIS A 446 35.21 12.01 -19.51
N ASP A 447 34.52 11.49 -20.52
CA ASP A 447 33.46 12.22 -21.23
C ASP A 447 32.07 12.00 -20.62
N THR A 448 31.92 10.94 -19.82
CA THR A 448 30.69 10.63 -19.10
C THR A 448 31.00 10.14 -17.69
N LEU A 449 30.26 10.66 -16.71
CA LEU A 449 30.26 10.23 -15.32
C LEU A 449 28.80 9.95 -14.93
N ILE A 450 28.52 8.78 -14.38
CA ILE A 450 27.17 8.42 -13.94
C ILE A 450 27.22 7.78 -12.56
N PRO A 451 26.21 7.99 -11.71
CA PRO A 451 26.14 7.25 -10.47
C PRO A 451 25.81 5.78 -10.74
N THR A 452 26.09 4.92 -9.80
CA THR A 452 25.52 3.57 -9.72
C THR A 452 25.12 3.31 -8.27
N VAL A 453 24.23 2.36 -8.02
CA VAL A 453 24.08 1.83 -6.65
C VAL A 453 25.39 1.17 -6.22
N ASP A 454 25.44 0.72 -4.98
CA ASP A 454 26.52 -0.09 -4.45
C ASP A 454 26.83 -1.33 -5.31
N GLN A 455 27.94 -1.28 -6.04
CA GLN A 455 28.46 -2.39 -6.84
C GLN A 455 29.48 -3.23 -6.07
N THR A 456 29.84 -2.82 -4.85
CA THR A 456 30.86 -3.50 -4.05
C THR A 456 30.30 -4.26 -2.85
N GLY A 457 29.04 -4.04 -2.50
CA GLY A 457 28.38 -4.59 -1.32
C GLY A 457 28.75 -3.88 -0.02
N ASP A 458 29.31 -2.67 -0.08
CA ASP A 458 29.75 -1.89 1.09
C ASP A 458 28.69 -0.93 1.64
N GLY A 459 27.51 -0.91 1.02
CA GLY A 459 26.35 -0.09 1.36
C GLY A 459 26.41 1.33 0.82
N ARG A 460 27.27 1.64 -0.17
CA ARG A 460 27.42 3.00 -0.71
C ARG A 460 27.31 3.03 -2.23
N PRO A 461 26.59 4.00 -2.82
CA PRO A 461 26.62 4.24 -4.25
C PRO A 461 28.05 4.42 -4.79
N ASP A 462 28.33 3.80 -5.93
CA ASP A 462 29.62 3.92 -6.63
C ASP A 462 29.52 4.87 -7.84
N LEU A 463 30.65 5.08 -8.52
CA LEU A 463 30.73 5.95 -9.71
C LEU A 463 31.21 5.17 -10.92
N PHE A 464 30.51 5.27 -12.05
CA PHE A 464 31.07 4.86 -13.35
C PHE A 464 31.62 6.06 -14.10
N GLY A 465 32.77 5.87 -14.73
CA GLY A 465 33.34 6.83 -15.68
C GLY A 465 33.64 6.17 -17.01
N ARG A 466 33.26 6.82 -18.12
CA ARG A 466 33.71 6.44 -19.46
C ARG A 466 34.92 7.25 -19.87
N GLN A 467 36.01 6.58 -20.20
CA GLN A 467 37.25 7.22 -20.60
C GLN A 467 37.11 7.79 -22.02
N ARG A 468 37.37 9.09 -22.17
CA ARG A 468 37.19 9.81 -23.44
C ARG A 468 38.02 9.25 -24.59
N SER A 469 39.25 8.83 -24.31
CA SER A 469 40.21 8.41 -25.33
C SER A 469 39.96 7.02 -25.91
N THR A 470 39.34 6.13 -25.13
CA THR A 470 39.15 4.72 -25.52
C THR A 470 37.69 4.32 -25.63
N GLY A 471 36.79 5.04 -24.95
CA GLY A 471 35.40 4.62 -24.78
C GLY A 471 35.23 3.48 -23.78
N ASP A 472 36.26 3.15 -23.00
CA ASP A 472 36.19 2.13 -21.95
C ASP A 472 35.45 2.66 -20.73
N ARG A 473 34.66 1.79 -20.09
CA ARG A 473 33.97 2.08 -18.83
C ARG A 473 34.78 1.57 -17.66
N TYR A 474 34.83 2.34 -16.58
CA TYR A 474 35.47 1.98 -15.32
C TYR A 474 34.51 2.20 -14.16
N LEU A 475 34.48 1.25 -13.22
CA LEU A 475 33.80 1.37 -11.92
C LEU A 475 34.80 1.95 -10.91
N TYR A 476 34.40 2.97 -10.18
CA TYR A 476 35.16 3.56 -9.09
C TYR A 476 34.40 3.34 -7.78
N PRO A 477 34.84 2.39 -6.94
CA PRO A 477 34.27 2.22 -5.60
C PRO A 477 34.46 3.48 -4.76
N THR A 478 33.53 3.80 -3.88
CA THR A 478 33.58 5.07 -3.12
C THR A 478 33.84 4.88 -1.63
N THR A 479 34.48 5.87 -1.01
CA THR A 479 34.64 5.91 0.45
C THR A 479 33.46 6.61 1.11
N ALA A 480 33.36 6.46 2.43
CA ALA A 480 32.40 7.21 3.26
C ALA A 480 32.54 8.73 3.21
N THR A 481 33.61 9.26 2.62
CA THR A 481 33.81 10.71 2.41
C THR A 481 33.44 11.14 0.99
N GLY A 482 32.79 10.26 0.22
CA GLY A 482 32.45 10.49 -1.17
C GLY A 482 33.64 10.43 -2.12
N THR A 483 34.78 9.88 -1.70
CA THR A 483 35.99 9.84 -2.54
C THR A 483 36.01 8.58 -3.39
N PRO A 484 35.98 8.68 -4.74
CA PRO A 484 36.15 7.50 -5.58
C PRO A 484 37.59 6.95 -5.49
N THR A 485 37.72 5.64 -5.48
CA THR A 485 38.97 4.90 -5.26
C THR A 485 39.50 4.27 -6.55
N SER A 486 40.52 3.40 -6.44
CA SER A 486 41.14 2.74 -7.59
C SER A 486 40.10 2.06 -8.49
N PRO A 487 40.09 2.35 -9.81
CA PRO A 487 39.06 1.85 -10.70
C PRO A 487 39.20 0.36 -10.99
N ARG A 488 38.06 -0.27 -11.25
CA ARG A 488 37.93 -1.61 -11.84
C ARG A 488 37.49 -1.46 -13.30
N PHE A 489 38.13 -2.20 -14.20
CA PHE A 489 37.76 -2.19 -15.61
C PHE A 489 36.36 -2.78 -15.81
N GLY A 490 35.49 -2.02 -16.46
CA GLY A 490 34.07 -2.32 -16.67
C GLY A 490 33.69 -2.61 -18.13
N GLY A 491 34.68 -2.79 -19.01
CA GLY A 491 34.49 -3.19 -20.41
C GLY A 491 34.71 -2.08 -21.44
N SER A 492 34.86 -2.49 -22.71
CA SER A 492 35.06 -1.61 -23.86
C SER A 492 33.80 -1.42 -24.70
N GLY A 493 33.83 -0.46 -25.63
CA GLY A 493 32.76 -0.25 -26.62
C GLY A 493 31.62 0.65 -26.15
N TRP A 494 31.77 1.34 -25.01
CA TRP A 494 30.74 2.20 -24.43
C TRP A 494 30.62 3.56 -25.13
N GLN A 495 31.55 3.92 -26.02
CA GLN A 495 31.46 5.12 -26.87
C GLN A 495 30.32 5.06 -27.88
N MET A 496 29.73 3.88 -28.11
CA MET A 496 28.55 3.76 -28.97
C MET A 496 27.30 4.41 -28.34
N HIS A 497 27.34 4.78 -27.06
CA HIS A 497 26.23 5.40 -26.35
C HIS A 497 26.45 6.89 -26.16
N ASP A 498 25.44 7.71 -26.42
CA ASP A 498 25.50 9.15 -26.13
C ASP A 498 24.94 9.49 -24.74
N THR A 499 24.16 8.58 -24.14
CA THR A 499 23.65 8.67 -22.78
C THR A 499 23.81 7.34 -22.07
N LEU A 500 24.21 7.40 -20.80
CA LEU A 500 24.25 6.27 -19.88
C LEU A 500 23.49 6.65 -18.61
N LEU A 501 22.74 5.70 -18.04
CA LEU A 501 21.97 5.86 -16.80
C LEU A 501 22.15 4.67 -15.89
#